data_AF-A0A839FIV3-F1
#
_entry.id   AF-A0A839FIV3-F1
#
_cell.length_a   1.000
_cell.length_b   1.000
_cell.length_c   1.000
_cell.angle_alpha   90.00
_cell.angle_beta   90.00
_cell.angle_gamma   90.00
#
_symmetry.space_group_name_H-M   'P 1'
#
loop_
_entity.id
_entity.type
_entity.pdbx_description
1 polymer ?
#
loop_
_entity_poly.entity_id
_entity_poly.type
_entity_poly.pdbx_seq_one_letter_code
_entity_poly.pdbx_strand_id
1 'polypeptide(L)'
;MQSGNAFTTPFGRRSLSLGMLATQAGAMEVDPEASVDKWKLFRALCEARALIGISDRALVVLNALLTFYPHNELSETSGLVVFPSNAQLSLRAHGMAPA
;
A
#
# COMPACT_ATOMS: atom_id res chain seq x y z
N MET A 1 -13.42 1.33 36.65
CA MET A 1 -14.05 1.01 35.35
C MET A 1 -12.94 0.97 34.32
N GLN A 2 -12.79 -0.16 33.61
CA GLN A 2 -11.66 -0.44 32.72
C GLN A 2 -11.63 0.56 31.56
N SER A 3 -10.62 1.41 31.51
CA SER A 3 -10.29 2.22 30.34
C SER A 3 -9.77 1.27 29.25
N GLY A 4 -10.65 0.94 28.30
CA GLY A 4 -10.42 -0.06 27.26
C GLY A 4 -9.16 0.21 26.44
N ASN A 5 -8.46 -0.87 26.07
CA ASN A 5 -7.30 -0.82 25.18
C ASN A 5 -7.64 -0.01 23.91
N ALA A 6 -6.99 1.14 23.73
CA ALA A 6 -7.07 1.88 22.49
C ALA A 6 -6.45 1.02 21.37
N PHE A 7 -7.27 0.59 20.41
CA PHE A 7 -6.78 -0.10 19.21
C PHE A 7 -5.94 0.88 18.38
N THR A 8 -4.64 0.60 18.22
CA THR A 8 -3.72 1.42 17.43
C THR A 8 -3.18 0.67 16.22
N THR A 9 -2.78 1.42 15.18
CA THR A 9 -2.07 0.85 14.03
C THR A 9 -0.75 0.19 14.48
N PRO A 10 -0.31 -0.92 13.85
CA PRO A 10 0.93 -1.62 14.23
C PRO A 10 2.18 -0.72 14.16
N PHE A 11 2.20 0.18 13.19
CA PHE A 11 3.27 1.17 13.01
C PHE A 11 2.75 2.58 13.28
N GLY A 12 3.57 3.40 13.93
CA GLY A 12 3.28 4.81 14.20
C GLY A 12 2.26 5.08 15.33
N ARG A 13 1.69 4.03 15.95
CA ARG A 13 0.77 4.11 17.11
C ARG A 13 -0.38 5.11 16.93
N ARG A 14 -0.94 5.20 15.72
CA ARG A 14 -2.09 6.06 15.44
C ARG A 14 -3.38 5.33 15.81
N SER A 15 -4.43 6.06 16.17
CA SER A 15 -5.75 5.48 16.40
C SER A 15 -6.26 4.78 15.13
N LEU A 16 -6.76 3.56 15.27
CA LEU A 16 -7.43 2.84 14.17
C LEU A 16 -8.78 3.48 13.86
N SER A 17 -9.05 3.80 12.60
CA SER A 17 -10.34 4.35 12.15
C SER A 17 -11.24 3.26 11.57
N LEU A 18 -12.56 3.49 11.58
CA LEU A 18 -13.52 2.58 10.94
C LEU A 18 -13.26 2.43 9.44
N GLY A 19 -12.83 3.51 8.77
CA GLY A 19 -12.44 3.46 7.36
C GLY A 19 -11.28 2.50 7.11
N MET A 20 -10.27 2.48 7.99
CA MET A 20 -9.17 1.51 7.88
C MET A 20 -9.68 0.06 8.01
N LEU A 21 -10.59 -0.21 8.94
CA LEU A 21 -11.18 -1.55 9.11
C LEU A 21 -12.03 -1.95 7.91
N ALA A 22 -12.85 -1.03 7.39
CA ALA A 22 -13.68 -1.28 6.20
C ALA A 22 -12.81 -1.57 4.97
N THR A 23 -11.72 -0.85 4.76
CA THR A 23 -10.76 -1.14 3.68
C THR A 23 -10.11 -2.50 3.84
N GLN A 24 -9.73 -2.89 5.06
CA GLN A 24 -9.17 -4.22 5.31
C GLN A 24 -10.20 -5.33 5.07
N ALA A 25 -11.44 -5.14 5.53
CA ALA A 25 -12.52 -6.10 5.28
C ALA A 25 -12.80 -6.29 3.79
N GLY A 26 -12.89 -5.20 3.02
CA GLY A 26 -13.08 -5.29 1.56
C GLY A 26 -11.90 -5.93 0.83
N ALA A 27 -10.67 -5.76 1.32
CA ALA A 27 -9.51 -6.45 0.77
C ALA A 27 -9.58 -7.97 0.97
N MET A 28 -10.20 -8.44 2.06
CA MET A 28 -10.39 -9.87 2.34
C MET A 28 -11.46 -10.53 1.46
N GLU A 29 -12.28 -9.74 0.75
CA GLU A 29 -13.31 -10.23 -0.18
C GLU A 29 -12.78 -10.37 -1.63
N VAL A 30 -11.54 -9.94 -1.88
CA VAL A 30 -10.91 -10.09 -3.20
C VAL A 30 -10.77 -11.57 -3.52
N ASP A 31 -11.05 -11.94 -4.78
CA ASP A 31 -10.86 -13.30 -5.26
C ASP A 31 -9.38 -13.70 -5.07
N PRO A 32 -9.06 -14.79 -4.34
CA PRO A 32 -7.69 -15.25 -4.14
C PRO A 32 -6.92 -15.53 -5.43
N GLU A 33 -7.64 -15.84 -6.52
CA GLU A 33 -7.07 -16.09 -7.85
C GLU A 33 -6.94 -14.81 -8.69
N ALA A 34 -7.36 -13.65 -8.17
CA ALA A 34 -7.20 -12.38 -8.88
C ALA A 34 -5.72 -12.06 -9.07
N SER A 35 -5.36 -11.78 -10.32
CA SER A 35 -4.02 -11.39 -10.73
C SER A 35 -4.06 -10.20 -11.68
N VAL A 36 -3.14 -9.24 -11.49
CA VAL A 36 -3.02 -8.07 -12.35
C VAL A 36 -1.56 -7.68 -12.58
N ASP A 37 -1.21 -7.35 -13.83
CA ASP A 37 0.12 -6.80 -14.16
C ASP A 37 0.34 -5.47 -13.43
N LYS A 38 1.42 -5.41 -12.63
CA LYS A 38 1.69 -4.28 -11.74
C LYS A 38 1.87 -2.95 -12.48
N TRP A 39 2.41 -3.00 -13.70
CA TRP A 39 2.66 -1.79 -14.48
C TRP A 39 1.43 -1.32 -15.25
N LYS A 40 0.55 -2.23 -15.68
CA LYS A 40 -0.77 -1.89 -16.22
C LYS A 40 -1.61 -1.23 -15.14
N LEU A 41 -1.65 -1.80 -13.94
CA LEU A 41 -2.35 -1.21 -12.80
C LEU A 41 -1.80 0.18 -12.46
N PHE A 42 -0.48 0.31 -12.36
CA PHE A 42 0.16 1.59 -12.03
C PHE A 42 -0.18 2.69 -13.06
N ARG A 43 -0.15 2.37 -14.36
CA ARG A 43 -0.54 3.33 -15.41
C ARG A 43 -2.01 3.74 -15.28
N ALA A 44 -2.91 2.77 -15.07
CA ALA A 44 -4.33 3.06 -14.85
C ALA A 44 -4.56 3.96 -13.63
N LEU A 45 -3.82 3.74 -12.54
CA LEU A 45 -3.86 4.60 -11.35
C LEU A 45 -3.36 6.01 -11.63
N CYS A 46 -2.29 6.17 -12.42
CA CYS A 46 -1.78 7.48 -12.83
C CYS A 46 -2.82 8.26 -13.66
N GLU A 47 -3.51 7.59 -14.58
CA GLU A 47 -4.56 8.18 -15.41
C GLU A 47 -5.79 8.55 -14.57
N ALA A 48 -6.20 7.66 -13.66
CA ALA A 48 -7.38 7.84 -12.85
C ALA A 48 -7.15 8.72 -11.60
N ARG A 49 -5.91 9.12 -11.27
CA ARG A 49 -5.53 9.70 -9.96
C ARG A 49 -6.45 10.82 -9.46
N ALA A 50 -6.93 11.67 -10.36
CA ALA A 50 -7.82 12.78 -10.02
C ALA A 50 -9.23 12.31 -9.66
N LEU A 51 -9.73 11.26 -10.31
CA LEU A 51 -11.05 10.68 -10.08
C LEU A 51 -11.10 9.93 -8.74
N ILE A 52 -10.01 9.27 -8.37
CA ILE A 52 -9.91 8.46 -7.14
C ILE A 52 -9.23 9.20 -5.98
N GLY A 53 -8.85 10.46 -6.16
CA GLY A 53 -8.28 11.31 -5.10
C GLY A 53 -6.88 10.88 -4.62
N ILE A 54 -6.09 10.22 -5.46
CA ILE A 54 -4.72 9.80 -5.11
C ILE A 54 -3.74 10.93 -5.40
N SER A 55 -2.91 11.24 -4.41
CA SER A 55 -1.83 12.23 -4.57
C SER A 55 -0.65 11.70 -5.39
N ASP A 56 0.05 12.58 -6.11
CA ASP A 56 1.29 12.23 -6.81
C ASP A 56 2.34 11.64 -5.87
N ARG A 57 2.37 12.15 -4.62
CA ARG A 57 3.24 11.64 -3.57
C ARG A 57 3.00 10.16 -3.28
N ALA A 58 1.72 9.75 -3.20
CA ALA A 58 1.36 8.36 -2.99
C ALA A 58 1.74 7.48 -4.19
N LEU A 59 1.58 7.97 -5.42
CA LEU A 59 1.98 7.26 -6.64
C LEU A 59 3.50 7.03 -6.69
N VAL A 60 4.31 8.00 -6.27
CA VAL A 60 5.77 7.84 -6.20
C VAL A 60 6.16 6.73 -5.21
N VAL A 61 5.55 6.70 -4.03
CA VAL A 61 5.81 5.63 -3.04
C VAL A 61 5.36 4.28 -3.58
N LEU A 62 4.17 4.20 -4.19
CA LEU A 62 3.68 2.98 -4.81
C LEU A 62 4.63 2.47 -5.90
N ASN A 63 5.05 3.35 -6.81
CA ASN A 63 6.03 3.02 -7.85
C ASN A 63 7.31 2.44 -7.24
N ALA A 64 7.85 3.09 -6.22
CA ALA A 64 9.03 2.59 -5.51
C ALA A 64 8.79 1.18 -4.93
N LEU A 65 7.65 0.94 -4.25
CA LEU A 65 7.30 -0.38 -3.71
C LEU A 65 7.19 -1.45 -4.81
N LEU A 66 6.56 -1.13 -5.95
CA LEU A 66 6.42 -2.05 -7.09
C LEU A 66 7.78 -2.47 -7.70
N THR A 67 8.81 -1.63 -7.59
CA THR A 67 10.18 -1.98 -8.02
C THR A 67 10.89 -2.96 -7.08
N PHE A 68 10.46 -3.08 -5.82
CA PHE A 68 10.95 -4.13 -4.90
C PHE A 68 10.18 -5.44 -5.07
N TYR A 69 9.01 -5.39 -5.69
CA TYR A 69 8.19 -6.56 -5.91
C TYR A 69 8.77 -7.45 -7.03
N PRO A 70 9.12 -8.71 -6.76
CA PRO A 70 9.90 -9.53 -7.70
C PRO A 70 9.06 -10.02 -8.89
N HIS A 71 7.76 -10.22 -8.70
CA HIS A 71 6.87 -10.72 -9.76
C HIS A 71 6.34 -9.56 -10.61
N ASN A 72 5.91 -9.89 -11.83
CA ASN A 72 5.27 -8.92 -12.72
C ASN A 72 3.77 -8.77 -12.42
N GLU A 73 3.15 -9.80 -11.85
CA GLU A 73 1.74 -9.86 -11.51
C GLU A 73 1.54 -9.74 -10.01
N LEU A 74 0.59 -8.91 -9.58
CA LEU A 74 0.14 -8.78 -8.20
C LEU A 74 -0.96 -9.82 -7.97
N SER A 75 -0.69 -10.80 -7.12
CA SER A 75 -1.63 -11.83 -6.70
C SER A 75 -1.43 -12.17 -5.22
N GLU A 76 -2.47 -12.67 -4.56
CA GLU A 76 -2.36 -13.11 -3.16
C GLU A 76 -1.41 -14.30 -3.02
N THR A 77 -1.43 -15.23 -3.98
CA THR A 77 -0.59 -16.43 -4.00
C THR A 77 0.90 -16.11 -3.98
N SER A 78 1.33 -15.02 -4.63
CA SER A 78 2.72 -14.58 -4.67
C SER A 78 3.11 -13.69 -3.48
N GLY A 79 2.16 -13.38 -2.59
CA GLY A 79 2.29 -12.41 -1.52
C GLY A 79 2.36 -10.97 -2.06
N LEU A 80 1.90 -9.99 -1.28
CA LEU A 80 1.90 -8.56 -1.67
C LEU A 80 2.77 -7.68 -0.75
N VAL A 81 3.55 -8.30 0.14
CA VAL A 81 4.40 -7.61 1.11
C VAL A 81 5.84 -7.56 0.61
N VAL A 82 6.45 -6.37 0.66
CA VAL A 82 7.88 -6.15 0.39
C VAL A 82 8.55 -5.59 1.63
N PHE A 83 9.85 -5.88 1.80
CA PHE A 83 10.63 -5.45 2.97
C PHE A 83 11.83 -4.56 2.59
N PRO A 84 11.64 -3.41 1.91
CA PRO A 84 12.73 -2.49 1.64
C PRO A 84 13.17 -1.77 2.92
N SER A 85 14.46 -1.45 3.04
CA SER A 85 14.91 -0.52 4.09
C SER A 85 14.39 0.90 3.80
N ASN A 86 14.22 1.73 4.83
CA ASN A 86 13.84 3.15 4.65
C ASN A 86 14.81 3.88 3.71
N ALA A 87 16.11 3.57 3.81
CA ALA A 87 17.14 4.14 2.92
C ALA A 87 16.90 3.77 1.45
N GLN A 88 16.63 2.49 1.15
CA GLN A 88 16.36 2.04 -0.22
C GLN A 88 15.02 2.57 -0.75
N LEU A 89 13.99 2.58 0.10
CA LEU A 89 12.68 3.13 -0.25
C LEU A 89 12.80 4.63 -0.55
N SER A 90 13.52 5.38 0.30
CA SER A 90 13.75 6.81 0.09
C SER A 90 14.49 7.07 -1.21
N LEU A 91 15.54 6.31 -1.51
CA LEU A 91 16.31 6.45 -2.75
C LEU A 91 15.41 6.31 -3.99
N ARG A 92 14.53 5.30 -4.02
CA ARG A 92 13.63 5.07 -5.15
C ARG A 92 12.40 5.99 -5.18
N ALA A 93 12.01 6.51 -4.03
CA ALA A 93 10.94 7.51 -3.89
C ALA A 93 11.49 8.95 -3.93
N HIS A 94 12.69 9.17 -4.47
CA HIS A 94 13.31 10.50 -4.65
C HIS A 94 13.45 11.31 -3.35
N GLY A 95 13.92 10.68 -2.27
CA GLY A 95 14.17 11.32 -0.99
C GLY A 95 12.94 11.49 -0.10
N MET A 96 11.81 10.86 -0.45
CA MET A 96 10.53 11.09 0.19
C MET A 96 10.32 10.36 1.52
N ALA A 97 10.99 9.22 1.73
CA ALA A 97 10.94 8.51 3.00
C ALA A 97 12.03 9.07 3.94
N PRO A 98 11.70 9.41 5.19
CA PRO A 98 12.72 9.79 6.16
C PRO A 98 13.65 8.59 6.41
N ALA A 99 14.96 8.85 6.43
CA ALA A 99 15.96 7.89 6.87
C ALA A 99 15.85 7.68 8.39
#